data_AF-A0A448XA74-F1
#
_entry.id   AF-A0A448XA74-F1
#
_cell.length_a   1.000
_cell.length_b   1.000
_cell.length_c   1.000
_cell.angle_alpha   90.00
_cell.angle_beta   90.00
_cell.angle_gamma   90.00
#
_symmetry.space_group_name_H-M   'P 1'
#
loop_
_entity.id
_entity.type
_entity.pdbx_description
1 polymer ?
#
loop_
_entity_poly.entity_id
_entity_poly.type
_entity_poly.pdbx_seq_one_letter_code
_entity_poly.pdbx_strand_id
1 'polypeptide(L)'
;MQRVSSDPDKLLDAYKDHLNDNGGVLKESVRQLIALMLDTRDKLVPKCLSLCIIAASEIHVQAELCREGAWDILLKWLQEALKEENYAFLIELLNVYLNLPVGLDQLTQNVCPKLINTLSKRCENETVRALAGEIVKKWKQFTAEPPNKKKKEELPNKVVNKMPDEIEAKSEQKKRTVKKPPTVMRTAGIEEVEAIQPKSRSEVMSKRPAKPEPEKVQIEPIESFHQKIIVNPGEPKKGRLLCFHNLCRCP
;
A
#
# COMPACT_ATOMS: atom_id res chain seq x y z
N MET A 1 0.13 -1.12 -33.43
CA MET A 1 -0.67 -0.73 -32.24
C MET A 1 -1.15 0.69 -32.42
N GLN A 2 -2.46 0.91 -32.27
CA GLN A 2 -3.09 2.23 -32.30
C GLN A 2 -2.98 2.82 -30.89
N ARG A 3 -2.56 4.09 -30.76
CA ARG A 3 -2.34 4.71 -29.44
C ARG A 3 -3.66 4.86 -28.69
N VAL A 4 -3.70 4.48 -27.40
CA VAL A 4 -4.85 4.74 -26.52
C VAL A 4 -5.22 6.24 -26.54
N SER A 5 -6.51 6.55 -26.61
CA SER A 5 -7.03 7.92 -26.55
C SER A 5 -6.68 8.60 -25.22
N SER A 6 -6.40 9.90 -25.23
CA SER A 6 -6.34 10.73 -24.00
C SER A 6 -7.67 11.45 -23.71
N ASP A 7 -8.61 11.35 -24.64
CA ASP A 7 -9.97 11.91 -24.58
C ASP A 7 -10.91 10.81 -24.02
N PRO A 8 -11.64 11.06 -22.92
CA PRO A 8 -12.34 10.03 -22.16
C PRO A 8 -13.54 9.46 -22.92
N ASP A 9 -14.30 10.31 -23.60
CA ASP A 9 -15.51 9.92 -24.33
C ASP A 9 -15.13 9.02 -25.50
N LYS A 10 -14.11 9.42 -26.28
CA LYS A 10 -13.54 8.60 -27.37
C LYS A 10 -12.89 7.30 -26.88
N LEU A 11 -12.46 7.24 -25.63
CA LEU A 11 -11.92 6.01 -25.05
C LEU A 11 -13.04 5.06 -24.62
N LEU A 12 -14.11 5.58 -24.03
CA LEU A 12 -15.32 4.82 -23.69
C LEU A 12 -16.03 4.30 -24.95
N ASP A 13 -16.25 5.15 -25.96
CA ASP A 13 -16.87 4.74 -27.24
C ASP A 13 -16.11 3.60 -27.94
N ALA A 14 -14.78 3.58 -27.82
CA ALA A 14 -13.91 2.55 -28.38
C ALA A 14 -13.77 1.30 -27.49
N TYR A 15 -14.33 1.31 -26.28
CA TYR A 15 -14.22 0.23 -25.29
C TYR A 15 -15.58 -0.31 -24.81
N LYS A 16 -16.69 0.34 -25.16
CA LYS A 16 -18.07 0.00 -24.76
C LYS A 16 -18.44 -1.47 -24.98
N ASP A 17 -17.97 -2.08 -26.08
CA ASP A 17 -18.29 -3.47 -26.46
C ASP A 17 -17.57 -4.51 -25.57
N HIS A 18 -16.75 -4.04 -24.62
CA HIS A 18 -16.09 -4.80 -23.57
C HIS A 18 -16.65 -4.54 -22.16
N LEU A 19 -17.71 -3.73 -22.04
CA LEU A 19 -18.34 -3.33 -20.77
C LEU A 19 -19.72 -3.94 -20.59
N ASN A 20 -20.13 -4.09 -19.33
CA ASN A 20 -21.50 -4.46 -18.93
C ASN A 20 -22.33 -3.21 -18.60
N ASP A 21 -23.63 -3.38 -18.39
CA ASP A 21 -24.58 -2.28 -18.11
C ASP A 21 -24.26 -1.46 -16.84
N ASN A 22 -23.42 -2.00 -15.93
CA ASN A 22 -22.95 -1.31 -14.73
C ASN A 22 -21.64 -0.53 -14.94
N GLY A 23 -21.05 -0.57 -16.14
CA GLY A 23 -19.75 0.03 -16.47
C GLY A 23 -18.53 -0.80 -16.05
N GLY A 24 -18.74 -2.02 -15.55
CA GLY A 24 -17.67 -3.00 -15.30
C GLY A 24 -17.26 -3.74 -16.56
N VAL A 25 -16.13 -4.45 -16.55
CA VAL A 25 -15.68 -5.24 -17.71
C VAL A 25 -16.45 -6.55 -17.83
N LEU A 26 -16.76 -6.95 -19.07
CA LEU A 26 -17.24 -8.30 -19.40
C LEU A 26 -16.13 -9.33 -19.13
N LYS A 27 -16.51 -10.53 -18.71
CA LYS A 27 -15.55 -11.56 -18.27
C LYS A 27 -14.64 -12.03 -19.42
N GLU A 28 -15.23 -12.24 -20.59
CA GLU A 28 -14.56 -12.52 -21.86
C GLU A 28 -13.62 -11.38 -22.32
N SER A 29 -13.78 -10.18 -21.76
CA SER A 29 -13.03 -8.97 -22.12
C SER A 29 -11.97 -8.56 -21.08
N VAL A 30 -11.72 -9.39 -20.06
CA VAL A 30 -10.69 -9.17 -19.03
C VAL A 30 -9.32 -8.87 -19.64
N ARG A 31 -8.91 -9.63 -20.68
CA ARG A 31 -7.59 -9.46 -21.34
C ARG A 31 -7.47 -8.16 -22.11
N GLN A 32 -8.57 -7.65 -22.64
CA GLN A 32 -8.66 -6.38 -23.34
C GLN A 32 -8.48 -5.22 -22.35
N LEU A 33 -8.95 -5.37 -21.11
CA LEU A 33 -8.67 -4.40 -20.05
C LEU A 33 -7.21 -4.45 -19.61
N ILE A 34 -6.62 -5.64 -19.44
CA ILE A 34 -5.17 -5.78 -19.19
C ILE A 34 -4.35 -5.12 -20.31
N ALA A 35 -4.72 -5.34 -21.58
CA ALA A 35 -4.04 -4.72 -22.72
C ALA A 35 -4.17 -3.18 -22.74
N LEU A 36 -5.36 -2.65 -22.43
CA LEU A 36 -5.59 -1.21 -22.25
C LEU A 36 -4.72 -0.65 -21.12
N MET A 37 -4.72 -1.31 -19.96
CA MET A 37 -3.92 -0.95 -18.79
C MET A 37 -2.41 -0.87 -19.13
N LEU A 38 -1.91 -1.78 -19.97
CA LEU A 38 -0.49 -1.81 -20.37
C LEU A 38 -0.08 -0.65 -21.31
N ASP A 39 -0.90 -0.23 -22.28
CA ASP A 39 -0.57 0.91 -23.18
C ASP A 39 -1.03 2.29 -22.63
N THR A 40 -1.49 2.37 -21.36
CA THR A 40 -1.78 3.66 -20.69
C THR A 40 -0.57 4.59 -20.58
N ARG A 41 0.64 4.03 -20.39
CA ARG A 41 1.92 4.76 -20.27
C ARG A 41 1.86 5.87 -19.20
N ASP A 42 2.10 7.11 -19.63
CA ASP A 42 2.10 8.37 -18.89
C ASP A 42 0.71 9.04 -18.84
N LYS A 43 -0.31 8.47 -19.51
CA LYS A 43 -1.62 9.10 -19.67
C LYS A 43 -2.54 8.82 -18.49
N LEU A 44 -2.85 9.87 -17.72
CA LEU A 44 -3.73 9.77 -16.55
C LEU A 44 -5.16 9.33 -16.88
N VAL A 45 -5.78 9.84 -17.97
CA VAL A 45 -7.19 9.53 -18.31
C VAL A 45 -7.44 8.02 -18.52
N PRO A 46 -6.65 7.30 -19.35
CA PRO A 46 -6.73 5.84 -19.43
C PRO A 46 -6.51 5.09 -18.11
N LYS A 47 -5.61 5.56 -17.24
CA LYS A 47 -5.41 4.96 -15.90
C LYS A 47 -6.65 5.11 -15.04
N CYS A 48 -7.17 6.34 -14.90
CA CYS A 48 -8.39 6.62 -14.15
C CYS A 48 -9.60 5.82 -14.68
N LEU A 49 -9.79 5.77 -16.00
CA LEU A 49 -10.90 5.02 -16.59
C LEU A 49 -10.77 3.51 -16.29
N SER A 50 -9.55 2.96 -16.36
CA SER A 50 -9.30 1.57 -15.97
C SER A 50 -9.63 1.32 -14.50
N LEU A 51 -9.32 2.24 -13.58
CA LEU A 51 -9.70 2.14 -12.16
C LEU A 51 -11.23 2.16 -11.98
N CYS A 52 -11.95 3.01 -12.70
CA CYS A 52 -13.41 3.05 -12.69
C CYS A 52 -14.02 1.72 -13.17
N ILE A 53 -13.53 1.19 -14.29
CA ILE A 53 -14.00 -0.10 -14.84
C ILE A 53 -13.70 -1.24 -13.86
N ILE A 54 -12.52 -1.29 -13.24
CA ILE A 54 -12.19 -2.28 -12.21
C ILE A 54 -13.16 -2.17 -11.03
N ALA A 55 -13.40 -0.95 -10.51
CA ALA A 55 -14.30 -0.72 -9.38
C ALA A 55 -15.76 -1.11 -9.66
N ALA A 56 -16.24 -0.90 -10.89
CA ALA A 56 -17.58 -1.28 -11.35
C ALA A 56 -17.71 -2.75 -11.79
N SER A 57 -16.59 -3.47 -11.94
CA SER A 57 -16.59 -4.91 -12.30
C SER A 57 -17.07 -5.77 -11.13
N GLU A 58 -17.73 -6.88 -11.45
CA GLU A 58 -18.15 -7.85 -10.42
C GLU A 58 -16.95 -8.42 -9.65
N ILE A 59 -17.17 -8.76 -8.37
CA ILE A 59 -16.16 -9.32 -7.46
C ILE A 59 -15.42 -10.53 -8.10
N HIS A 60 -16.15 -11.39 -8.81
CA HIS A 60 -15.55 -12.58 -9.44
C HIS A 60 -14.63 -12.21 -10.63
N VAL A 61 -14.96 -11.15 -11.37
CA VAL A 61 -14.18 -10.59 -12.49
C VAL A 61 -13.00 -9.76 -11.98
N GLN A 62 -13.17 -9.00 -10.89
CA GLN A 62 -12.07 -8.31 -10.20
C GLN A 62 -11.00 -9.28 -9.73
N ALA A 63 -11.39 -10.44 -9.17
CA ALA A 63 -10.46 -11.50 -8.81
C ALA A 63 -9.76 -12.12 -10.04
N GLU A 64 -10.42 -12.16 -11.20
CA GLU A 64 -9.84 -12.65 -12.46
C GLU A 64 -8.85 -11.66 -13.06
N LEU A 65 -9.16 -10.35 -13.05
CA LEU A 65 -8.26 -9.26 -13.40
C LEU A 65 -6.96 -9.30 -12.59
N CYS A 66 -7.05 -9.50 -11.27
CA CYS A 66 -5.85 -9.64 -10.42
C CYS A 66 -4.96 -10.82 -10.89
N ARG A 67 -5.55 -12.00 -11.17
CA ARG A 67 -4.83 -13.20 -11.63
C ARG A 67 -4.23 -13.05 -13.04
N GLU A 68 -4.92 -12.38 -13.96
CA GLU A 68 -4.45 -12.14 -15.34
C GLU A 68 -3.48 -10.93 -15.45
N GLY A 69 -3.08 -10.33 -14.32
CA GLY A 69 -1.94 -9.40 -14.23
C GLY A 69 -2.26 -7.96 -13.83
N ALA A 70 -3.52 -7.59 -13.56
CA ALA A 70 -3.87 -6.24 -13.09
C ALA A 70 -3.16 -5.89 -11.78
N TRP A 71 -2.92 -6.88 -10.91
CA TRP A 71 -2.28 -6.71 -9.60
C TRP A 71 -0.89 -6.05 -9.69
N ASP A 72 -0.07 -6.47 -10.66
CA ASP A 72 1.28 -5.91 -10.88
C ASP A 72 1.23 -4.56 -11.61
N ILE A 73 0.25 -4.35 -12.52
CA ILE A 73 0.08 -3.05 -13.19
C ILE A 73 -0.37 -1.99 -12.18
N LEU A 74 -1.29 -2.33 -11.27
CA LEU A 74 -1.70 -1.45 -10.16
C LEU A 74 -0.51 -1.15 -9.23
N LEU A 75 0.37 -2.11 -8.94
CA LEU A 75 1.60 -1.87 -8.16
C LEU A 75 2.54 -0.91 -8.89
N LYS A 76 2.70 -1.06 -10.22
CA LYS A 76 3.49 -0.11 -11.02
C LYS A 76 2.89 1.30 -10.95
N TRP A 77 1.58 1.44 -11.13
CA TRP A 77 0.90 2.74 -11.01
C TRP A 77 0.99 3.33 -9.59
N LEU A 78 1.01 2.49 -8.55
CA LEU A 78 1.21 2.89 -7.15
C LEU A 78 2.61 3.49 -6.96
N GLN A 79 3.63 2.88 -7.55
CA GLN A 79 5.02 3.38 -7.52
C GLN A 79 5.19 4.66 -8.35
N GLU A 80 4.55 4.75 -9.52
CA GLU A 80 4.53 5.96 -10.36
C GLU A 80 3.86 7.13 -9.63
N ALA A 81 2.66 6.94 -9.10
CA ALA A 81 1.90 7.98 -8.39
C ALA A 81 2.63 8.52 -7.14
N LEU A 82 3.38 7.67 -6.45
CA LEU A 82 4.23 8.07 -5.32
C LEU A 82 5.47 8.86 -5.75
N LYS A 83 6.10 8.49 -6.87
CA LYS A 83 7.26 9.19 -7.43
C LYS A 83 6.88 10.56 -8.01
N GLU A 84 5.66 10.69 -8.51
CA GLU A 84 5.09 11.92 -9.09
C GLU A 84 4.36 12.80 -8.05
N GLU A 85 4.33 12.39 -6.78
CA GLU A 85 3.57 13.03 -5.68
C GLU A 85 2.08 13.28 -6.02
N ASN A 86 1.52 12.47 -6.93
CA ASN A 86 0.17 12.59 -7.43
C ASN A 86 -0.84 11.99 -6.44
N TYR A 87 -1.01 12.65 -5.30
CA TYR A 87 -1.88 12.21 -4.21
C TYR A 87 -3.35 12.03 -4.65
N ALA A 88 -3.83 12.78 -5.64
CA ALA A 88 -5.20 12.64 -6.16
C ALA A 88 -5.41 11.27 -6.83
N PHE A 89 -4.54 10.89 -7.76
CA PHE A 89 -4.61 9.56 -8.40
C PHE A 89 -4.28 8.43 -7.42
N LEU A 90 -3.36 8.67 -6.48
CA LEU A 90 -3.03 7.72 -5.42
C LEU A 90 -4.22 7.41 -4.50
N ILE A 91 -5.07 8.40 -4.19
CA ILE A 91 -6.29 8.19 -3.40
C ILE A 91 -7.26 7.25 -4.13
N GLU A 92 -7.51 7.48 -5.42
CA GLU A 92 -8.41 6.59 -6.19
C GLU A 92 -7.84 5.18 -6.36
N LEU A 93 -6.52 5.06 -6.52
CA LEU A 93 -5.85 3.77 -6.57
C LEU A 93 -5.97 3.01 -5.23
N LEU A 94 -5.89 3.70 -4.09
CA LEU A 94 -6.14 3.11 -2.77
C LEU A 94 -7.62 2.78 -2.54
N ASN A 95 -8.56 3.57 -3.07
CA ASN A 95 -9.99 3.24 -3.06
C ASN A 95 -10.27 1.92 -3.80
N VAL A 96 -9.59 1.66 -4.93
CA VAL A 96 -9.64 0.37 -5.62
C VAL A 96 -9.02 -0.75 -4.77
N TYR A 97 -7.81 -0.56 -4.23
CA TYR A 97 -7.16 -1.57 -3.37
C TYR A 97 -7.95 -1.94 -2.11
N LEU A 98 -8.71 -1.00 -1.54
CA LEU A 98 -9.56 -1.25 -0.37
C LEU A 98 -10.75 -2.18 -0.70
N ASN A 99 -11.25 -2.13 -1.92
CA ASN A 99 -12.41 -2.91 -2.36
C ASN A 99 -12.03 -4.24 -3.02
N LEU A 100 -10.88 -4.31 -3.71
CA LEU A 100 -10.44 -5.50 -4.45
C LEU A 100 -10.46 -6.81 -3.60
N PRO A 101 -10.98 -7.92 -4.15
CA PRO A 101 -11.07 -9.24 -3.50
C PRO A 101 -9.75 -10.01 -3.64
N VAL A 102 -8.69 -9.51 -3.01
CA VAL A 102 -7.37 -10.16 -3.01
C VAL A 102 -7.20 -11.15 -1.86
N GLY A 103 -6.71 -12.35 -2.18
CA GLY A 103 -6.37 -13.40 -1.23
C GLY A 103 -4.90 -13.38 -0.78
N LEU A 104 -4.53 -14.31 0.10
CA LEU A 104 -3.15 -14.46 0.61
C LEU A 104 -2.13 -14.75 -0.51
N ASP A 105 -2.57 -15.37 -1.60
CA ASP A 105 -1.80 -15.58 -2.82
C ASP A 105 -1.37 -14.23 -3.45
N GLN A 106 -2.30 -13.32 -3.70
CA GLN A 106 -2.02 -12.00 -4.27
C GLN A 106 -1.13 -11.19 -3.31
N LEU A 107 -1.44 -11.25 -2.01
CA LEU A 107 -0.67 -10.57 -0.96
C LEU A 107 0.75 -11.13 -0.74
N THR A 108 1.12 -12.25 -1.38
CA THR A 108 2.49 -12.81 -1.31
C THR A 108 3.25 -12.79 -2.63
N GLN A 109 2.58 -12.56 -3.78
CA GLN A 109 3.21 -12.48 -5.11
C GLN A 109 4.19 -11.31 -5.27
N ASN A 110 3.85 -10.11 -4.76
CA ASN A 110 4.63 -8.90 -4.98
C ASN A 110 4.78 -8.02 -3.72
N VAL A 111 5.45 -6.88 -3.86
CA VAL A 111 5.77 -5.98 -2.73
C VAL A 111 4.64 -5.01 -2.33
N CYS A 112 3.48 -5.02 -3.00
CA CYS A 112 2.38 -4.08 -2.75
C CYS A 112 1.98 -3.99 -1.26
N PRO A 113 1.78 -5.09 -0.51
CA PRO A 113 1.40 -5.00 0.90
C PRO A 113 2.49 -4.39 1.79
N LYS A 114 3.77 -4.52 1.43
CA LYS A 114 4.88 -3.87 2.14
C LYS A 114 4.90 -2.36 1.87
N LEU A 115 4.59 -1.95 0.64
CA LEU A 115 4.51 -0.56 0.22
C LEU A 115 3.34 0.17 0.93
N ILE A 116 2.12 -0.37 0.88
CA ILE A 116 0.95 0.23 1.54
C ILE A 116 1.10 0.21 3.08
N ASN A 117 1.71 -0.83 3.66
CA ASN A 117 2.12 -0.87 5.08
C ASN A 117 3.26 0.11 5.45
N THR A 118 3.86 0.78 4.46
CA THR A 118 4.79 1.91 4.67
C THR A 118 4.04 3.24 4.55
N LEU A 119 3.15 3.39 3.55
CA LEU A 119 2.29 4.58 3.41
C LEU A 119 1.45 4.84 4.66
N SER A 120 0.85 3.80 5.24
CA SER A 120 0.02 3.89 6.46
C SER A 120 0.76 4.33 7.73
N LYS A 121 2.08 4.55 7.65
CA LYS A 121 2.93 4.99 8.78
C LYS A 121 3.80 6.21 8.48
N ARG A 122 4.12 6.44 7.20
CA ARG A 122 5.13 7.43 6.77
C ARG A 122 4.63 8.41 5.71
N CYS A 123 3.41 8.28 5.19
CA CYS A 123 2.88 9.27 4.26
C CYS A 123 2.45 10.54 5.02
N GLU A 124 2.89 11.68 4.51
CA GLU A 124 2.55 13.01 5.04
C GLU A 124 1.10 13.41 4.69
N ASN A 125 0.58 12.91 3.56
CA ASN A 125 -0.82 13.09 3.20
C ASN A 125 -1.72 12.22 4.09
N GLU A 126 -2.49 12.87 4.97
CA GLU A 126 -3.39 12.23 5.94
C GLU A 126 -4.42 11.29 5.31
N THR A 127 -5.04 11.67 4.20
CA THR A 127 -6.04 10.86 3.50
C THR A 127 -5.45 9.57 2.95
N VAL A 128 -4.28 9.67 2.31
CA VAL A 128 -3.50 8.51 1.81
C VAL A 128 -3.07 7.61 2.98
N ARG A 129 -2.60 8.20 4.09
CA ARG A 129 -2.19 7.44 5.28
C ARG A 129 -3.37 6.69 5.91
N ALA A 130 -4.54 7.32 5.99
CA ALA A 130 -5.77 6.73 6.53
C ALA A 130 -6.28 5.56 5.66
N LEU A 131 -6.42 5.75 4.35
CA LEU A 131 -6.83 4.71 3.40
C LEU A 131 -5.87 3.51 3.43
N ALA A 132 -4.56 3.77 3.39
CA ALA A 132 -3.54 2.74 3.52
C ALA A 132 -3.63 2.00 4.88
N GLY A 133 -4.04 2.68 5.95
CA GLY A 133 -4.28 2.09 7.27
C GLY A 133 -5.41 1.05 7.26
N GLU A 134 -6.56 1.40 6.70
CA GLU A 134 -7.72 0.50 6.60
C GLU A 134 -7.47 -0.68 5.65
N ILE A 135 -6.75 -0.47 4.53
CA ILE A 135 -6.31 -1.56 3.64
C ILE A 135 -5.42 -2.56 4.40
N VAL A 136 -4.41 -2.08 5.14
CA VAL A 136 -3.49 -2.93 5.92
C VAL A 136 -4.21 -3.65 7.06
N LYS A 137 -5.23 -3.03 7.66
CA LYS A 137 -6.10 -3.62 8.68
C LYS A 137 -6.97 -4.74 8.09
N LYS A 138 -7.58 -4.54 6.92
CA LYS A 138 -8.33 -5.56 6.16
C LYS A 138 -7.41 -6.74 5.80
N TRP A 139 -6.26 -6.48 5.18
CA TRP A 139 -5.34 -7.54 4.73
C TRP A 139 -4.72 -8.35 5.88
N LYS A 140 -4.54 -7.76 7.07
CA LYS A 140 -4.07 -8.49 8.26
C LYS A 140 -5.05 -9.55 8.76
N GLN A 141 -6.36 -9.41 8.51
CA GLN A 141 -7.36 -10.38 8.96
C GLN A 141 -7.08 -11.76 8.32
N PHE A 142 -6.81 -11.79 7.01
CA PHE A 142 -6.43 -13.00 6.27
C PHE A 142 -5.12 -13.66 6.76
N THR A 143 -4.27 -12.93 7.49
CA THR A 143 -3.02 -13.46 8.07
C THR A 143 -3.14 -13.85 9.54
N ALA A 144 -4.24 -13.50 10.21
CA ALA A 144 -4.44 -13.68 11.64
C ALA A 144 -5.43 -14.80 11.99
N GLU A 145 -6.28 -15.23 11.04
CA GLU A 145 -7.21 -16.33 11.26
C GLU A 145 -6.55 -17.70 11.02
N PRO A 146 -6.47 -18.59 12.04
CA PRO A 146 -6.16 -20.00 11.80
C PRO A 146 -7.32 -20.66 11.03
N PRO A 147 -7.06 -21.71 10.22
CA PRO A 147 -8.02 -22.20 9.21
C PRO A 147 -9.15 -23.06 9.79
N ASN A 148 -9.95 -22.53 10.73
CA ASN A 148 -11.19 -23.17 11.16
C ASN A 148 -12.23 -22.22 11.78
N LYS A 149 -13.10 -21.63 10.94
CA LYS A 149 -14.55 -21.45 11.19
C LYS A 149 -15.24 -20.82 9.97
N LYS A 150 -15.89 -21.65 9.15
CA LYS A 150 -16.92 -21.15 8.21
C LYS A 150 -18.12 -20.66 9.03
N LYS A 151 -18.24 -19.35 9.24
CA LYS A 151 -19.51 -18.77 9.73
C LYS A 151 -20.54 -18.84 8.61
N LYS A 152 -21.42 -19.83 8.71
CA LYS A 152 -22.69 -19.89 8.00
C LYS A 152 -23.52 -18.66 8.40
N GLU A 153 -24.13 -17.98 7.43
CA GLU A 153 -25.13 -16.96 7.73
C GLU A 153 -26.39 -17.63 8.27
N GLU A 154 -26.89 -17.14 9.40
CA GLU A 154 -28.20 -17.51 9.93
C GLU A 154 -29.02 -16.23 10.14
N LEU A 155 -30.26 -16.27 9.62
CA LEU A 155 -31.16 -15.13 9.59
C LEU A 155 -31.72 -14.84 11.00
N PRO A 156 -32.05 -13.58 11.33
CA PRO A 156 -32.50 -13.21 12.67
C PRO A 156 -33.89 -13.76 12.97
N ASN A 157 -33.97 -14.73 13.89
CA ASN A 157 -35.23 -15.22 14.42
C ASN A 157 -35.98 -14.13 15.21
N LYS A 158 -37.31 -14.16 15.14
CA LYS A 158 -38.23 -13.27 15.86
C LYS A 158 -39.21 -14.09 16.70
N VAL A 159 -39.82 -13.40 17.67
CA VAL A 159 -40.90 -13.81 18.59
C VAL A 159 -40.40 -14.23 19.97
N VAL A 160 -41.09 -13.67 20.97
CA VAL A 160 -40.83 -13.73 22.41
C VAL A 160 -42.01 -14.41 23.06
N ASN A 161 -41.80 -15.18 24.13
CA ASN A 161 -42.79 -15.21 25.20
C ASN A 161 -42.17 -15.48 26.59
N LYS A 162 -42.98 -15.22 27.62
CA LYS A 162 -42.63 -15.24 29.06
C LYS A 162 -43.24 -16.50 29.73
N MET A 163 -43.18 -16.80 31.04
CA MET A 163 -42.75 -16.06 32.25
C MET A 163 -42.14 -17.08 33.30
N PRO A 164 -42.15 -16.95 34.66
CA PRO A 164 -41.03 -17.44 35.48
C PRO A 164 -41.38 -18.49 36.56
N ASP A 165 -40.37 -18.93 37.33
CA ASP A 165 -40.52 -19.20 38.78
C ASP A 165 -39.15 -19.08 39.52
N GLU A 166 -39.13 -19.17 40.86
CA GLU A 166 -38.06 -18.68 41.76
C GLU A 166 -37.26 -19.79 42.52
N ILE A 167 -36.49 -19.38 43.55
CA ILE A 167 -35.88 -20.14 44.68
C ILE A 167 -34.33 -20.29 44.71
N GLU A 168 -33.71 -19.29 45.35
CA GLU A 168 -32.67 -19.32 46.44
C GLU A 168 -31.22 -19.91 46.35
N ALA A 169 -30.30 -19.10 46.91
CA ALA A 169 -29.19 -19.40 47.86
C ALA A 169 -27.77 -19.93 47.46
N LYS A 170 -26.76 -19.05 47.69
CA LYS A 170 -25.41 -19.27 48.33
C LYS A 170 -24.37 -20.24 47.67
N SER A 171 -23.04 -20.14 47.85
CA SER A 171 -22.16 -19.14 48.53
C SER A 171 -20.71 -19.08 47.93
N GLU A 172 -19.93 -18.09 48.41
CA GLU A 172 -18.46 -18.08 48.67
C GLU A 172 -17.35 -18.32 47.61
N GLN A 173 -16.61 -17.22 47.35
CA GLN A 173 -15.15 -17.00 47.48
C GLN A 173 -14.06 -17.99 46.96
N LYS A 174 -12.97 -17.35 46.47
CA LYS A 174 -11.55 -17.79 46.46
C LYS A 174 -11.19 -18.90 45.43
N LYS A 175 -9.96 -18.96 44.87
CA LYS A 175 -8.67 -18.27 45.16
C LYS A 175 -8.01 -17.70 43.88
N ARG A 176 -7.12 -16.70 44.05
CA ARG A 176 -6.06 -16.36 43.07
C ARG A 176 -4.84 -17.26 43.28
N THR A 177 -4.11 -17.60 42.22
CA THR A 177 -2.64 -17.74 42.31
C THR A 177 -1.95 -17.49 40.95
N VAL A 178 -1.04 -16.53 40.91
CA VAL A 178 -0.10 -16.31 39.79
C VAL A 178 1.08 -17.27 39.95
N LYS A 179 1.62 -17.80 38.83
CA LYS A 179 2.93 -18.46 38.81
C LYS A 179 3.86 -17.72 37.85
N LYS A 180 5.01 -17.26 38.39
CA LYS A 180 6.13 -16.69 37.62
C LYS A 180 7.08 -17.82 37.17
N PRO A 181 7.88 -17.64 36.11
CA PRO A 181 8.86 -18.64 35.67
C PRO A 181 10.04 -18.76 36.68
N PRO A 182 10.69 -19.93 36.77
CA PRO A 182 11.85 -20.12 37.63
C PRO A 182 13.16 -19.70 36.92
N THR A 183 13.83 -18.68 37.44
CA THR A 183 15.26 -18.47 37.20
C THR A 183 16.04 -19.33 38.21
N VAL A 184 16.87 -20.26 37.74
CA VAL A 184 17.80 -21.03 38.58
C VAL A 184 19.17 -21.04 37.93
N MET A 185 20.12 -20.36 38.56
CA MET A 185 21.54 -20.45 38.22
C MET A 185 22.12 -21.73 38.85
N ARG A 186 23.16 -22.32 38.23
CA ARG A 186 24.07 -23.26 38.89
C ARG A 186 25.52 -22.86 38.57
N THR A 187 26.42 -23.17 39.49
CA THR A 187 27.77 -22.60 39.61
C THR A 187 28.74 -23.67 40.11
N ALA A 188 30.04 -23.53 39.80
CA ALA A 188 31.14 -24.48 40.03
C ALA A 188 31.03 -25.79 39.22
N GLY A 189 32.11 -26.41 38.73
CA GLY A 189 33.56 -26.13 38.73
C GLY A 189 34.27 -27.33 38.04
N ILE A 190 35.57 -27.42 37.74
CA ILE A 190 36.83 -26.61 37.81
C ILE A 190 37.73 -27.20 36.67
N GLU A 191 39.03 -26.94 36.45
CA GLU A 191 40.10 -26.02 36.90
C GLU A 191 40.20 -24.73 36.04
N GLU A 192 41.03 -23.69 36.23
CA GLU A 192 42.25 -23.42 37.03
C GLU A 192 43.62 -23.68 36.35
N VAL A 193 44.11 -22.69 35.59
CA VAL A 193 45.55 -22.28 35.60
C VAL A 193 45.62 -20.74 35.64
N GLU A 194 46.52 -20.26 36.49
CA GLU A 194 46.95 -18.89 36.80
C GLU A 194 47.01 -17.93 35.58
N ALA A 195 46.44 -16.72 35.58
CA ALA A 195 46.50 -15.56 36.50
C ALA A 195 47.56 -14.51 36.12
N ILE A 196 47.11 -13.25 35.95
CA ILE A 196 47.74 -11.97 36.36
C ILE A 196 46.94 -10.81 35.72
N GLN A 197 46.37 -9.95 36.57
CA GLN A 197 45.82 -8.62 36.21
C GLN A 197 46.85 -7.52 36.54
N PRO A 198 46.54 -6.22 36.35
CA PRO A 198 46.06 -5.54 35.14
C PRO A 198 47.04 -4.40 34.77
N LYS A 199 46.72 -3.61 33.73
CA LYS A 199 47.15 -2.19 33.65
C LYS A 199 46.24 -1.35 32.76
N SER A 200 46.34 -0.04 32.90
CA SER A 200 45.40 0.95 32.38
C SER A 200 46.13 2.09 31.67
N ARG A 201 45.36 2.85 30.87
CA ARG A 201 45.58 4.23 30.43
C ARG A 201 46.51 4.50 29.23
N SER A 202 45.90 5.13 28.22
CA SER A 202 46.40 6.21 27.33
C SER A 202 47.63 6.02 26.41
N GLU A 203 47.34 6.13 25.11
CA GLU A 203 48.05 6.94 24.08
C GLU A 203 49.32 6.41 23.35
N VAL A 204 49.69 7.19 22.32
CA VAL A 204 50.93 7.16 21.49
C VAL A 204 50.97 6.24 20.25
N MET A 205 50.32 6.74 19.19
CA MET A 205 50.89 6.99 17.85
C MET A 205 51.31 5.87 16.86
N SER A 206 50.75 6.03 15.64
CA SER A 206 51.44 6.02 14.34
C SER A 206 52.02 4.73 13.73
N LYS A 207 51.41 4.32 12.59
CA LYS A 207 52.10 4.18 11.29
C LYS A 207 51.12 4.07 10.10
N ARG A 208 51.15 5.06 9.20
CA ARG A 208 50.77 4.93 7.77
C ARG A 208 51.96 5.44 6.94
N PRO A 209 52.47 4.68 5.95
CA PRO A 209 53.48 5.19 5.02
C PRO A 209 52.82 6.07 3.94
N ALA A 210 53.60 6.99 3.38
CA ALA A 210 53.21 7.90 2.30
C ALA A 210 54.12 7.75 1.07
N LYS A 211 53.67 8.21 -0.10
CA LYS A 211 54.45 8.54 -1.32
C LYS A 211 53.55 9.38 -2.29
N PRO A 212 54.09 10.13 -3.28
CA PRO A 212 53.98 11.59 -3.17
C PRO A 212 53.47 12.37 -4.41
N GLU A 213 53.32 13.69 -4.17
CA GLU A 213 53.29 14.87 -5.05
C GLU A 213 54.34 14.96 -6.20
N PRO A 214 54.34 16.03 -7.06
CA PRO A 214 53.24 16.88 -7.57
C PRO A 214 53.40 17.30 -9.07
N GLU A 215 52.46 18.08 -9.65
CA GLU A 215 52.78 19.42 -10.21
C GLU A 215 51.58 20.33 -10.59
N LYS A 216 51.93 21.59 -10.87
CA LYS A 216 51.18 22.87 -10.90
C LYS A 216 49.93 23.01 -11.79
N VAL A 217 48.89 23.60 -11.16
CA VAL A 217 48.24 24.90 -11.49
C VAL A 217 48.05 25.30 -12.97
N GLN A 218 46.77 25.51 -13.32
CA GLN A 218 46.31 26.71 -14.03
C GLN A 218 44.86 27.03 -13.61
N ILE A 219 44.51 28.32 -13.53
CA ILE A 219 43.16 28.80 -13.22
C ILE A 219 42.82 29.85 -14.28
N GLU A 220 41.79 29.59 -15.09
CA GLU A 220 41.27 30.55 -16.07
C GLU A 220 39.89 31.09 -15.62
N PRO A 221 39.50 32.32 -16.03
CA PRO A 221 38.23 32.91 -15.62
C PRO A 221 37.05 32.19 -16.28
N ILE A 222 36.06 31.77 -15.48
CA ILE A 222 34.80 31.23 -16.01
C ILE A 222 33.99 32.39 -16.61
N GLU A 223 33.74 32.34 -17.93
CA GLU A 223 33.00 33.40 -18.62
C GLU A 223 31.56 33.54 -18.13
N SER A 224 31.13 34.78 -17.94
CA SER A 224 29.82 35.11 -17.36
C SER A 224 28.69 35.01 -18.38
N PHE A 225 28.16 33.79 -18.58
CA PHE A 225 27.00 33.52 -19.42
C PHE A 225 25.68 34.00 -18.77
N HIS A 226 25.51 35.32 -18.65
CA HIS A 226 24.24 35.96 -18.29
C HIS A 226 23.20 35.83 -19.41
N GLN A 227 22.57 34.66 -19.53
CA GLN A 227 21.37 34.51 -20.37
C GLN A 227 20.22 35.33 -19.78
N LYS A 228 19.75 36.34 -20.51
CA LYS A 228 18.57 37.13 -20.15
C LYS A 228 17.31 36.27 -20.18
N ILE A 229 16.81 35.88 -19.01
CA ILE A 229 15.46 35.33 -18.86
C ILE A 229 14.45 36.47 -19.09
N ILE A 230 13.87 36.53 -20.28
CA ILE A 230 12.77 37.44 -20.60
C ILE A 230 11.48 36.79 -20.11
N VAL A 231 11.05 37.15 -18.89
CA VAL A 231 9.75 36.74 -18.33
C VAL A 231 8.64 37.62 -18.93
N ASN A 232 7.94 37.09 -19.93
CA ASN A 232 6.69 37.67 -20.42
C ASN A 232 5.53 37.24 -19.49
N PRO A 233 4.74 38.18 -18.92
CA PRO A 233 3.64 37.83 -18.03
C PRO A 233 2.44 37.27 -18.81
N GLY A 234 2.18 35.97 -18.66
CA GLY A 234 0.99 35.29 -19.19
C GLY A 234 -0.22 35.40 -18.25
N GLU A 235 -1.40 35.67 -18.81
CA GLU A 235 -2.61 36.00 -18.05
C GLU A 235 -3.20 34.83 -17.22
N PRO A 236 -3.91 35.12 -16.11
CA PRO A 236 -4.46 34.12 -15.21
C PRO A 236 -5.66 33.37 -15.80
N LYS A 237 -5.44 32.12 -16.23
CA LYS A 237 -6.54 31.23 -16.64
C LYS A 237 -7.34 30.76 -15.42
N LYS A 238 -8.57 31.27 -15.29
CA LYS A 238 -9.53 30.92 -14.23
C LYS A 238 -9.67 29.40 -14.10
N GLY A 239 -9.35 28.88 -12.92
CA GLY A 239 -9.48 27.46 -12.61
C GLY A 239 -10.94 26.99 -12.68
N ARG A 240 -11.17 25.84 -13.30
CA ARG A 240 -12.45 25.13 -13.25
C ARG A 240 -12.22 23.80 -12.52
N LEU A 241 -12.38 23.81 -11.19
CA LEU A 241 -12.37 22.59 -10.40
C LEU A 241 -13.58 21.74 -10.81
N LEU A 242 -13.32 20.64 -11.53
CA LEU A 242 -14.29 19.58 -11.74
C LEU A 242 -14.07 18.52 -10.66
N CYS A 243 -14.81 18.64 -9.56
CA CYS A 243 -14.76 17.67 -8.47
C CYS A 243 -15.45 16.37 -8.90
N PHE A 244 -14.66 15.34 -9.23
CA PHE A 244 -15.11 14.02 -9.72
C PHE A 244 -15.91 13.16 -8.72
N HIS A 245 -16.37 13.74 -7.61
CA HIS A 245 -16.74 13.03 -6.38
C HIS A 245 -18.22 12.58 -6.29
N ASN A 246 -18.91 12.39 -7.43
CA ASN A 246 -20.38 12.19 -7.43
C ASN A 246 -20.96 11.26 -8.51
N LEU A 247 -20.16 10.45 -9.22
CA LEU A 247 -20.71 9.50 -10.22
C LEU A 247 -21.04 8.09 -9.67
N CYS A 248 -20.51 7.72 -8.50
CA CYS A 248 -20.67 6.36 -7.94
C CYS A 248 -21.53 6.33 -6.67
N ARG A 249 -22.74 6.91 -6.72
CA ARG A 249 -23.73 6.78 -5.64
C ARG A 249 -25.17 6.72 -6.15
N CYS A 250 -25.52 5.59 -6.76
CA CYS A 250 -26.90 5.18 -6.98
C CYS A 250 -27.59 4.85 -5.62
N PRO A 251 -28.95 4.91 -5.55
CA PRO A 251 -29.72 4.78 -4.31
C PRO A 251 -29.76 3.36 -3.73
#